data_AF-A0A914RNU6-F1
#
_entry.id   AF-A0A914RNU6-F1
#
_cell.length_a   1.000
_cell.length_b   1.000
_cell.length_c   1.000
_cell.angle_alpha   90.00
_cell.angle_beta   90.00
_cell.angle_gamma   90.00
#
_symmetry.space_group_name_H-M   'P 1'
#
loop_
_entity.id
_entity.type
_entity.pdbx_description
1 polymer ?
#
loop_
_entity_poly.entity_id
_entity_poly.type
_entity_poly.pdbx_seq_one_letter_code
_entity_poly.pdbx_strand_id
1 'polypeptide(L)'
;MNGLMRILIRIENFRLRKGSAQNLDLFVVAILNCFLSMMGLPWMHGALPHSPLHLRALADVEERVLQGHVHEVIMNVRETRLATLIAHILILISTYTLLPYPLRWIPTSVLHGLFLYMALTSLAGNEMFERLLLLITEQQAYPPTHYIRKVPQRKVHLFTACQLLQLILLCAFGFSPYPFIEMVFPIVCFFFLPIRHTLIPRLIDYKYLDALDGKH
;
A
#
# COMPACT_ATOMS: atom_id res chain seq x y z
N MET A 1 -8.38 -0.93 10.38
CA MET A 1 -7.73 -0.43 9.13
C MET A 1 -6.49 0.42 9.40
N ASN A 2 -6.52 1.38 10.33
CA ASN A 2 -5.36 2.26 10.65
C ASN A 2 -4.12 1.53 11.19
N GLY A 3 -4.31 0.41 11.92
CA GLY A 3 -3.21 -0.45 12.38
C GLY A 3 -2.48 -1.16 11.24
N LEU A 4 -3.24 -1.72 10.28
CA LEU A 4 -2.69 -2.34 9.08
C LEU A 4 -1.87 -1.32 8.26
N MET A 5 -2.36 -0.08 8.16
CA MET A 5 -1.65 0.97 7.45
C MET A 5 -0.27 1.29 8.06
N ARG A 6 -0.19 1.39 9.39
CA ARG A 6 1.09 1.65 10.06
C ARG A 6 2.03 0.44 10.02
N ILE A 7 1.49 -0.77 9.99
CA ILE A 7 2.27 -1.98 9.76
C ILE A 7 2.86 -1.95 8.35
N LEU A 8 2.08 -1.59 7.32
CA LEU A 8 2.56 -1.45 5.94
C LEU A 8 3.65 -0.38 5.81
N ILE A 9 3.47 0.79 6.41
CA ILE A 9 4.50 1.85 6.46
C ILE A 9 5.79 1.33 7.12
N ARG A 10 5.68 0.64 8.26
CA ARG A 10 6.85 0.07 8.92
C ARG A 10 7.54 -1.00 8.07
N ILE A 11 6.75 -1.75 7.29
CA ILE A 11 7.22 -2.80 6.40
C ILE A 11 8.06 -2.23 5.25
N GLU A 12 7.80 -1.01 4.81
CA GLU A 12 8.49 -0.29 3.73
C GLU A 12 9.85 0.31 4.18
N ASN A 13 10.38 -0.11 5.33
CA ASN A 13 11.69 0.29 5.88
C ASN A 13 11.88 1.81 6.07
N PHE A 14 10.79 2.57 6.21
CA PHE A 14 10.88 3.96 6.66
C PHE A 14 11.52 3.99 8.05
N ARG A 15 12.70 4.60 8.17
CA ARG A 15 13.45 4.77 9.43
C ARG A 15 12.78 5.82 10.34
N LEU A 16 11.55 5.55 10.74
CA LEU A 16 10.75 6.43 11.58
C LEU A 16 11.37 6.53 12.98
N ARG A 17 11.47 7.76 13.49
CA ARG A 17 12.15 8.06 14.76
C ARG A 17 11.21 8.00 15.97
N LYS A 18 9.90 8.14 15.77
CA LYS A 18 8.92 8.17 16.88
C LYS A 18 8.31 6.79 17.16
N GLY A 19 8.09 6.52 18.45
CA GLY A 19 7.51 5.27 18.95
C GLY A 19 6.05 5.05 18.51
N SER A 20 5.62 3.78 18.46
CA SER A 20 4.29 3.40 17.99
C SER A 20 3.22 3.65 19.05
N ALA A 21 2.24 4.50 18.75
CA ALA A 21 1.07 4.72 19.58
C ALA A 21 -0.22 4.23 18.90
N GLN A 22 -0.20 3.02 18.34
CA GLN A 22 -1.28 2.46 17.51
C GLN A 22 -2.64 2.45 18.22
N ASN A 23 -2.65 2.17 19.53
CA ASN A 23 -3.88 2.14 20.33
C ASN A 23 -4.46 3.55 20.51
N LEU A 24 -3.60 4.56 20.69
CA LEU A 24 -4.03 5.95 20.81
C LEU A 24 -4.58 6.47 19.49
N ASP A 25 -4.00 6.10 18.34
CA ASP A 25 -4.54 6.51 17.05
C ASP A 25 -5.94 5.93 16.81
N LEU A 26 -6.17 4.67 17.18
CA LEU A 26 -7.48 4.03 17.05
C LEU A 26 -8.52 4.72 17.96
N PHE A 27 -8.13 5.04 19.20
CA PHE A 27 -8.96 5.75 20.15
C PHE A 27 -9.35 7.16 19.67
N VAL A 28 -8.39 7.92 19.15
CA VAL A 28 -8.64 9.27 18.60
C VAL A 28 -9.58 9.21 17.39
N VAL A 29 -9.38 8.25 16.46
CA VAL A 29 -10.29 8.08 15.32
C VAL A 29 -11.70 7.68 15.77
N ALA A 30 -11.84 6.85 16.80
CA ALA A 30 -13.14 6.50 17.35
C ALA A 30 -13.89 7.71 17.93
N ILE A 31 -13.20 8.57 18.70
CA ILE A 31 -13.79 9.81 19.23
C ILE A 31 -14.21 10.75 18.09
N LEU A 32 -13.34 10.94 17.10
CA LEU A 32 -13.65 11.78 15.95
C LEU A 32 -14.88 11.25 15.20
N ASN A 33 -14.93 9.95 14.90
CA ASN A 33 -16.08 9.35 14.20
C ASN A 33 -17.37 9.44 15.01
N CYS A 34 -17.32 9.39 16.35
CA CYS A 34 -18.48 9.65 17.20
C CYS A 34 -19.02 11.07 16.97
N PHE A 35 -18.13 12.07 16.96
CA PHE A 35 -18.50 13.47 16.70
C PHE A 35 -19.02 13.68 15.27
N LEU A 36 -18.36 13.11 14.25
CA LEU A 36 -18.82 13.14 12.85
C LEU A 36 -20.22 12.50 12.71
N SER A 37 -20.49 11.40 13.41
CA SER A 37 -21.80 10.74 13.42
C SER A 37 -22.88 11.61 14.06
N MET A 38 -22.56 12.34 15.14
CA MET A 38 -23.51 13.29 15.76
C MET A 38 -23.86 14.45 14.83
N MET A 39 -22.91 14.91 14.00
CA MET A 39 -23.12 15.98 13.03
C MET A 39 -23.68 15.49 11.67
N GLY A 40 -23.91 14.18 11.50
CA GLY A 40 -24.42 13.60 10.25
C GLY A 40 -23.42 13.58 9.09
N LEU A 41 -22.12 13.72 9.38
CA LEU A 41 -21.04 13.74 8.39
C LEU A 41 -20.51 12.30 8.13
N PRO A 42 -19.96 12.03 6.93
CA PRO A 42 -19.42 10.72 6.59
C PRO A 42 -18.22 10.36 7.47
N TRP A 43 -18.10 9.07 7.82
CA TRP A 43 -17.06 8.59 8.71
C TRP A 43 -15.67 8.60 8.04
N MET A 44 -14.67 9.02 8.81
CA MET A 44 -13.30 9.12 8.33
C MET A 44 -12.55 7.79 8.56
N HIS A 45 -11.88 7.33 7.51
CA HIS A 45 -11.09 6.11 7.51
C HIS A 45 -9.69 6.39 6.95
N GLY A 46 -8.68 5.64 7.42
CA GLY A 46 -7.32 5.77 6.90
C GLY A 46 -7.22 5.35 5.43
N ALA A 47 -6.68 6.23 4.59
CA ALA A 47 -6.47 5.97 3.18
C ALA A 47 -5.15 5.21 2.94
N LEU A 48 -5.28 3.96 2.51
CA LEU A 48 -4.18 3.02 2.29
C LEU A 48 -3.16 3.49 1.23
N PRO A 49 -3.54 4.01 0.05
CA PRO A 49 -2.55 4.48 -0.93
C PRO A 49 -2.06 5.90 -0.65
N HIS A 50 -2.80 6.71 0.11
CA HIS A 50 -2.44 8.11 0.34
C HIS A 50 -1.36 8.26 1.42
N SER A 51 -1.43 7.49 2.50
CA SER A 51 -0.47 7.66 3.60
C SER A 51 0.98 7.24 3.29
N PRO A 52 1.29 6.19 2.49
CA PRO A 52 2.66 5.87 2.12
C PRO A 52 3.18 6.83 1.03
N LEU A 53 2.34 7.25 0.07
CA LEU A 53 2.69 8.28 -0.92
C LEU A 53 3.04 9.62 -0.25
N HIS A 54 2.26 10.03 0.76
CA HIS A 54 2.57 11.23 1.52
C HIS A 54 3.89 11.11 2.29
N LEU A 55 4.17 9.93 2.85
CA LEU A 55 5.45 9.68 3.53
C LEU A 55 6.63 9.62 2.55
N ARG A 56 6.43 9.03 1.37
CA ARG A 56 7.44 9.00 0.30
C ARG A 56 7.74 10.40 -0.24
N ALA A 57 6.74 11.27 -0.35
CA ALA A 57 6.95 12.69 -0.69
C ALA A 57 7.72 13.47 0.39
N LEU A 58 7.74 12.98 1.63
CA LEU A 58 8.48 13.53 2.76
C LEU A 58 9.81 12.79 3.03
N ALA A 59 10.13 11.78 2.22
CA ALA A 59 11.29 10.93 2.37
C ALA A 59 12.44 11.43 1.50
N ASP A 60 13.63 11.53 2.10
CA ASP A 60 14.86 11.74 1.35
C ASP A 60 15.33 10.39 0.81
N VAL A 61 15.29 10.24 -0.52
CA VAL A 61 15.70 9.02 -1.24
C VAL A 61 17.12 9.20 -1.75
N GLU A 62 18.03 8.32 -1.36
CA GLU A 62 19.38 8.24 -1.95
C GLU A 62 19.45 7.04 -2.89
N GLU A 63 19.99 7.25 -4.08
CA GLU A 63 20.38 6.18 -4.98
C GLU A 63 21.67 5.53 -4.47
N ARG A 64 21.59 4.28 -4.02
CA ARG A 64 22.76 3.46 -3.68
C ARG A 64 22.96 2.41 -4.74
N VAL A 65 24.11 2.47 -5.40
CA VAL A 65 24.52 1.43 -6.34
C VAL A 65 25.06 0.25 -5.56
N LEU A 66 24.26 -0.81 -5.44
CA LEU A 66 24.68 -2.09 -4.88
C LEU A 66 24.79 -3.09 -6.02
N GLN A 67 25.97 -3.72 -6.16
CA GLN A 67 26.22 -4.75 -7.15
C GLN A 67 25.89 -4.34 -8.61
N GLY A 68 26.16 -3.09 -8.99
CA GLY A 68 25.94 -2.59 -10.36
C GLY A 68 24.49 -2.25 -10.71
N HIS A 69 23.55 -2.40 -9.76
CA HIS A 69 22.16 -1.94 -9.89
C HIS A 69 21.91 -0.74 -8.97
N VAL A 70 21.25 0.29 -9.51
CA VAL A 70 20.84 1.48 -8.75
C VAL A 70 19.62 1.09 -7.91
N HIS A 71 19.78 1.07 -6.59
CA HIS A 71 18.67 0.88 -5.66
C HIS A 71 18.38 2.20 -4.94
N GLU A 72 17.17 2.69 -5.08
CA GLU A 72 16.65 3.81 -4.29
C GLU A 72 16.44 3.35 -2.85
N VAL A 73 17.27 3.84 -1.92
CA VAL A 73 17.14 3.56 -0.48
C VAL A 73 16.63 4.81 0.22
N ILE A 74 15.51 4.68 0.92
CA ILE A 74 14.96 5.77 1.74
C ILE A 74 15.85 5.95 2.98
N MET A 75 16.53 7.09 3.07
CA MET A 75 17.53 7.33 4.12
C MET A 75 16.90 7.89 5.39
N ASN A 76 15.97 8.83 5.24
CA ASN A 76 15.28 9.46 6.36
C ASN A 76 13.92 10.00 5.91
N VAL A 77 12.93 9.95 6.80
CA VAL A 77 11.60 10.53 6.55
C VAL A 77 11.41 11.73 7.46
N ARG A 78 11.07 12.87 6.88
CA ARG A 78 10.71 14.06 7.65
C ARG A 78 9.29 13.91 8.18
N GLU A 79 9.17 13.44 9.42
CA GLU A 79 7.88 13.33 10.12
C GLU A 79 7.29 14.72 10.46
N THR A 80 6.67 15.38 9.47
CA THR A 80 6.05 16.69 9.65
C THR A 80 4.57 16.56 9.98
N ARG A 81 4.17 16.97 11.19
CA ARG A 81 2.74 17.09 11.58
C ARG A 81 2.07 18.34 11.01
N LEU A 82 2.88 19.32 10.59
CA LEU A 82 2.40 20.59 10.05
C LEU A 82 1.86 20.45 8.62
N ALA A 83 2.46 19.60 7.78
CA ALA A 83 2.00 19.42 6.40
C ALA A 83 0.56 18.91 6.34
N THR A 84 0.22 17.92 7.18
CA THR A 84 -1.14 17.40 7.29
C THR A 84 -2.10 18.42 7.89
N LEU A 85 -1.70 19.16 8.94
CA LEU A 85 -2.54 20.22 9.51
C LEU A 85 -2.82 21.35 8.50
N ILE A 86 -1.81 21.82 7.79
CA ILE A 86 -1.93 22.85 6.75
C ILE A 86 -2.86 22.36 5.63
N ALA A 87 -2.73 21.10 5.18
CA ALA A 87 -3.62 20.53 4.18
C ALA A 87 -5.11 20.53 4.64
N HIS A 88 -5.40 20.11 5.87
CA HIS A 88 -6.78 20.12 6.39
C HIS A 88 -7.33 21.53 6.57
N ILE A 89 -6.49 22.48 7.03
CA ILE A 89 -6.87 23.90 7.14
C ILE A 89 -7.17 24.48 5.77
N LEU A 90 -6.33 24.21 4.76
CA LEU A 90 -6.55 24.65 3.37
C LEU A 90 -7.84 24.06 2.79
N ILE A 91 -8.15 22.78 3.08
CA ILE A 91 -9.42 22.15 2.66
C ILE A 91 -10.62 22.84 3.34
N LEU A 92 -10.53 23.14 4.63
CA LEU A 92 -11.59 23.82 5.38
C LEU A 92 -11.83 25.24 4.84
N ILE A 93 -10.76 26.01 4.63
CA ILE A 93 -10.82 27.35 4.04
C ILE A 93 -11.40 27.25 2.63
N SER A 94 -10.94 26.31 1.80
CA SER A 94 -11.46 26.11 0.44
C SER A 94 -12.96 25.81 0.42
N THR A 95 -13.45 25.02 1.37
CA THR A 95 -14.87 24.67 1.48
C THR A 95 -15.71 25.86 1.99
N TYR A 96 -15.18 26.64 2.94
CA TYR A 96 -15.89 27.76 3.58
C TYR A 96 -15.92 29.04 2.74
N THR A 97 -14.85 29.36 2.01
CA THR A 97 -14.70 30.65 1.31
C THR A 97 -15.29 30.66 -0.11
N LEU A 98 -16.23 29.76 -0.45
CA LEU A 98 -16.86 29.69 -1.78
C LEU A 98 -15.81 29.60 -2.92
N LEU A 99 -15.00 28.53 -2.91
CA LEU A 99 -13.92 28.29 -3.88
C LEU A 99 -14.31 27.38 -5.09
N PRO A 100 -15.56 27.27 -5.59
CA PRO A 100 -15.77 26.56 -6.86
C PRO A 100 -15.23 27.32 -8.07
N TYR A 101 -14.89 28.62 -7.94
CA TYR A 101 -14.43 29.44 -9.07
C TYR A 101 -13.01 29.07 -9.56
N PRO A 102 -11.98 29.01 -8.69
CA PRO A 102 -10.62 28.66 -9.11
C PRO A 102 -10.42 27.15 -9.34
N LEU A 103 -11.02 26.28 -8.51
CA LEU A 103 -10.86 24.82 -8.65
C LEU A 103 -11.46 24.28 -9.96
N ARG A 104 -12.51 24.92 -10.49
CA ARG A 104 -13.14 24.52 -11.76
C ARG A 104 -12.23 24.74 -12.98
N TRP A 105 -11.18 25.53 -12.84
CA TRP A 105 -10.19 25.74 -13.91
C TRP A 105 -9.23 24.57 -14.05
N ILE A 106 -9.20 23.65 -13.08
CA ILE A 106 -8.39 22.44 -13.16
C ILE A 106 -9.17 21.43 -14.02
N PRO A 107 -8.68 21.11 -15.23
CA PRO A 107 -9.35 20.13 -16.08
C PRO A 107 -9.27 18.74 -15.42
N THR A 108 -10.38 18.01 -15.46
CA THR A 108 -10.48 16.65 -14.88
C THR A 108 -9.46 15.69 -15.50
N SER A 109 -9.06 15.91 -16.76
CA SER A 109 -8.00 15.15 -17.44
C SER A 109 -6.67 15.16 -16.69
N VAL A 110 -6.30 16.28 -16.06
CA VAL A 110 -5.05 16.39 -15.28
C VAL A 110 -5.15 15.57 -14.00
N LEU A 111 -6.32 15.54 -13.36
CA LEU A 111 -6.56 14.71 -12.18
C LEU A 111 -6.47 13.22 -12.51
N HIS A 112 -7.03 12.79 -13.65
CA HIS A 112 -6.87 11.40 -14.11
C HIS A 112 -5.40 11.04 -14.37
N GLY A 113 -4.61 11.95 -14.95
CA GLY A 113 -3.17 11.77 -15.12
C GLY A 113 -2.44 11.63 -13.77
N LEU A 114 -2.78 12.47 -12.78
CA LEU A 114 -2.24 12.39 -11.43
C LEU A 114 -2.60 11.06 -10.74
N PHE A 115 -3.86 10.61 -10.86
CA PHE A 115 -4.31 9.32 -10.32
C PHE A 115 -3.57 8.15 -10.96
N LEU A 116 -3.36 8.17 -12.28
CA LEU A 116 -2.59 7.14 -12.98
C LEU A 116 -1.13 7.12 -12.51
N TYR A 117 -0.50 8.30 -12.38
CA TYR A 117 0.87 8.40 -11.86
C TYR A 117 0.99 7.85 -10.44
N MET A 118 0.05 8.21 -9.55
CA MET A 118 0.01 7.67 -8.18
C MET A 118 -0.21 6.15 -8.17
N ALA A 119 -1.04 5.62 -9.07
CA ALA A 119 -1.25 4.18 -9.18
C ALA A 119 0.04 3.46 -9.62
N LEU A 120 0.71 3.94 -10.67
CA LEU A 120 1.96 3.35 -11.18
C LEU A 120 3.10 3.43 -10.15
N THR A 121 3.27 4.57 -9.50
CA THR A 121 4.32 4.74 -8.48
C THR A 121 4.05 3.91 -7.22
N SER A 122 2.78 3.61 -6.90
CA SER A 122 2.41 2.70 -5.81
C SER A 122 2.63 1.22 -6.15
N LEU A 123 2.71 0.86 -7.44
CA LEU A 123 3.09 -0.50 -7.86
C LEU A 123 4.60 -0.72 -7.79
N ALA A 124 5.39 0.34 -8.03
CA ALA A 124 6.85 0.31 -7.92
C ALA A 124 7.29 0.11 -6.46
N GLY A 125 8.03 -0.98 -6.19
CA GLY A 125 8.46 -1.38 -4.84
C GLY A 125 7.53 -2.39 -4.15
N ASN A 126 6.46 -2.85 -4.83
CA ASN A 126 5.65 -3.95 -4.32
C ASN A 126 6.28 -5.30 -4.69
N GLU A 127 6.67 -6.07 -3.68
CA GLU A 127 7.29 -7.40 -3.87
C GLU A 127 6.45 -8.35 -4.73
N MET A 128 5.11 -8.27 -4.65
CA MET A 128 4.23 -9.09 -5.48
C MET A 128 4.33 -8.69 -6.96
N PHE A 129 4.41 -7.39 -7.23
CA PHE A 129 4.53 -6.85 -8.59
C PHE A 129 5.92 -7.14 -9.19
N GLU A 130 6.97 -7.07 -8.39
CA GLU A 130 8.31 -7.49 -8.82
C GLU A 130 8.33 -8.97 -9.21
N ARG A 131 7.72 -9.85 -8.40
CA ARG A 131 7.59 -11.28 -8.71
C ARG A 131 6.69 -11.53 -9.92
N LEU A 132 5.70 -10.69 -10.17
CA LEU A 132 4.87 -10.73 -11.37
C LEU A 132 5.70 -10.36 -12.61
N LEU A 133 6.54 -9.33 -12.52
CA LEU A 133 7.42 -8.93 -13.62
C LEU A 133 8.40 -10.06 -13.99
N LEU A 134 8.90 -10.81 -12.99
CA LEU A 134 9.74 -11.99 -13.22
C LEU A 134 9.05 -13.12 -14.00
N LEU A 135 7.71 -13.20 -14.03
CA LEU A 135 6.98 -14.15 -14.88
C LEU A 135 7.06 -13.77 -16.37
N ILE A 136 7.20 -12.48 -16.67
CA ILE A 136 7.19 -11.94 -18.04
C ILE A 136 8.62 -11.79 -18.57
N THR A 137 9.59 -11.55 -17.68
CA THR A 137 11.01 -11.36 -18.03
C THR A 137 11.68 -12.68 -18.42
N GLU A 138 12.41 -12.66 -19.55
CA GLU A 138 13.24 -13.77 -20.03
C GLU A 138 14.37 -14.12 -19.05
N GLN A 139 14.70 -15.41 -18.94
CA GLN A 139 15.60 -15.93 -17.89
C GLN A 139 17.01 -15.31 -17.87
N GLN A 140 17.47 -14.83 -19.03
CA GLN A 140 18.81 -14.23 -19.19
C GLN A 140 18.89 -12.81 -18.64
N ALA A 141 17.74 -12.13 -18.49
CA ALA A 141 17.66 -10.75 -18.01
C ALA A 141 17.33 -10.66 -16.51
N TYR A 142 17.42 -11.77 -15.76
CA TYR A 142 17.09 -11.74 -14.35
C TYR A 142 18.11 -10.93 -13.54
N PRO A 143 17.66 -9.93 -12.76
CA PRO A 143 18.54 -9.20 -11.86
C PRO A 143 19.06 -10.16 -10.78
N PRO A 144 20.30 -10.00 -10.31
CA PRO A 144 20.93 -10.86 -9.30
C PRO A 144 20.33 -10.61 -7.91
N THR A 145 19.06 -10.98 -7.71
CA THR A 145 18.35 -10.85 -6.42
C THR A 145 18.52 -12.10 -5.56
N HIS A 146 18.46 -11.94 -4.24
CA HIS A 146 18.69 -12.98 -3.24
C HIS A 146 17.74 -14.19 -3.35
N TYR A 147 16.50 -13.97 -3.81
CA TYR A 147 15.44 -14.98 -3.88
C TYR A 147 15.57 -15.93 -5.08
N ILE A 148 16.03 -15.41 -6.22
CA ILE A 148 16.22 -16.18 -7.47
C ILE A 148 17.32 -17.25 -7.29
N ARG A 149 18.27 -17.02 -6.37
CA ARG A 149 19.39 -17.92 -6.10
C ARG A 149 19.08 -19.07 -5.13
N LYS A 150 18.00 -18.94 -4.33
CA LYS A 150 17.69 -19.87 -3.23
C LYS A 150 16.46 -20.75 -3.47
N VAL A 151 15.52 -20.33 -4.32
CA VAL A 151 14.24 -21.01 -4.52
C VAL A 151 14.09 -21.49 -5.97
N PRO A 152 13.67 -22.74 -6.22
CA PRO A 152 13.40 -23.21 -7.57
C PRO A 152 12.25 -22.42 -8.21
N GLN A 153 12.46 -21.97 -9.46
CA GLN A 153 11.55 -21.07 -10.20
C GLN A 153 10.10 -21.57 -10.24
N ARG A 154 9.87 -22.87 -10.44
CA ARG A 154 8.52 -23.45 -10.48
C ARG A 154 7.71 -23.17 -9.20
N LYS A 155 8.37 -23.15 -8.04
CA LYS A 155 7.72 -22.85 -6.75
C LYS A 155 7.41 -21.36 -6.62
N VAL A 156 8.28 -20.48 -7.14
CA VAL A 156 8.05 -19.04 -7.20
C VAL A 156 6.86 -18.72 -8.10
N HIS A 157 6.80 -19.28 -9.31
CA HIS A 157 5.68 -19.06 -10.23
C HIS A 157 4.35 -19.60 -9.68
N LEU A 158 4.37 -20.77 -9.04
CA LEU A 158 3.18 -21.33 -8.39
C LEU A 158 2.66 -20.43 -7.26
N PHE A 159 3.58 -19.86 -6.47
CA PHE A 159 3.24 -18.91 -5.41
C PHE A 159 2.64 -17.62 -5.98
N THR A 160 3.30 -17.00 -6.96
CA THR A 160 2.82 -15.76 -7.60
C THR A 160 1.48 -15.99 -8.32
N ALA A 161 1.27 -17.14 -8.96
CA ALA A 161 -0.01 -17.49 -9.58
C ALA A 161 -1.14 -17.62 -8.55
N CYS A 162 -0.85 -18.21 -7.38
CA CYS A 162 -1.81 -18.28 -6.27
C CYS A 162 -2.16 -16.87 -5.74
N GLN A 163 -1.16 -15.99 -5.58
CA GLN A 163 -1.38 -14.60 -5.18
C GLN A 163 -2.21 -13.81 -6.21
N LEU A 164 -1.92 -13.98 -7.50
CA LEU A 164 -2.70 -13.38 -8.58
C LEU A 164 -4.14 -13.87 -8.58
N LEU A 165 -4.36 -15.17 -8.37
CA LEU A 165 -5.71 -15.73 -8.29
C LEU A 165 -6.48 -15.14 -7.10
N GLN A 166 -5.85 -15.00 -5.93
CA GLN A 166 -6.47 -14.31 -4.78
C GLN A 166 -6.78 -12.84 -5.10
N LEU A 167 -5.87 -12.13 -5.78
CA LEU A 167 -6.09 -10.74 -6.19
C LEU A 167 -7.25 -10.62 -7.19
N ILE A 168 -7.32 -11.50 -8.20
CA ILE A 168 -8.40 -11.51 -9.19
C ILE A 168 -9.75 -11.77 -8.53
N LEU A 169 -9.82 -12.74 -7.62
CA LEU A 169 -11.03 -12.99 -6.83
C LEU A 169 -11.42 -11.75 -6.04
N LEU A 170 -10.46 -11.11 -5.37
CA LEU A 170 -10.71 -9.89 -4.61
C LEU A 170 -11.22 -8.74 -5.49
N CYS A 171 -10.62 -8.54 -6.67
CA CYS A 171 -11.05 -7.54 -7.65
C CYS A 171 -12.45 -7.85 -8.19
N ALA A 172 -12.79 -9.12 -8.45
CA ALA A 172 -14.11 -9.50 -8.92
C ALA A 172 -15.22 -9.16 -7.91
N PHE A 173 -14.95 -9.36 -6.61
CA PHE A 173 -15.88 -8.92 -5.56
C PHE A 173 -15.88 -7.40 -5.38
N GLY A 174 -14.72 -6.75 -5.47
CA GLY A 174 -14.59 -5.30 -5.28
C GLY A 174 -15.22 -4.45 -6.41
N PHE A 175 -15.15 -4.92 -7.66
CA PHE A 175 -15.77 -4.26 -8.82
C PHE A 175 -17.22 -4.71 -9.06
N SER A 176 -17.82 -5.46 -8.12
CA SER A 176 -19.20 -5.91 -8.25
C SER A 176 -20.15 -4.71 -8.22
N PRO A 177 -21.16 -4.63 -9.12
CA PRO A 177 -22.11 -3.53 -9.15
C PRO A 177 -23.05 -3.49 -7.93
N TYR A 178 -23.06 -4.54 -7.10
CA TYR A 178 -23.94 -4.65 -5.94
C TYR A 178 -23.23 -4.12 -4.67
N PRO A 179 -23.74 -3.05 -4.03
CA PRO A 179 -23.10 -2.45 -2.85
C PRO A 179 -23.06 -3.39 -1.64
N PHE A 180 -23.94 -4.39 -1.60
CA PHE A 180 -23.90 -5.44 -0.57
C PHE A 180 -22.63 -6.29 -0.66
N ILE A 181 -22.16 -6.59 -1.88
CA ILE A 181 -20.97 -7.41 -2.10
C ILE A 181 -19.71 -6.65 -1.68
N GLU A 182 -19.68 -5.33 -1.89
CA GLU A 182 -18.58 -4.47 -1.44
C GLU A 182 -18.43 -4.49 0.08
N MET A 183 -19.53 -4.54 0.84
CA MET A 183 -19.47 -4.64 2.31
C MET A 183 -18.87 -5.95 2.82
N VAL A 184 -18.90 -7.01 2.00
CA VAL A 184 -18.32 -8.33 2.32
C VAL A 184 -16.81 -8.37 2.01
N PHE A 185 -16.27 -7.39 1.27
CA PHE A 185 -14.85 -7.33 0.89
C PHE A 185 -13.88 -7.55 2.07
N PRO A 186 -14.03 -6.90 3.25
CA PRO A 186 -13.12 -7.14 4.36
C PRO A 186 -13.18 -8.57 4.89
N ILE A 187 -14.36 -9.21 4.86
CA ILE A 187 -14.56 -10.60 5.31
C ILE A 187 -13.83 -11.56 4.36
N VAL A 188 -13.93 -11.34 3.04
CA VAL A 188 -13.19 -12.12 2.04
C VAL A 188 -11.68 -11.96 2.24
N CYS A 189 -11.18 -10.74 2.45
CA CYS A 189 -9.78 -10.48 2.80
C CYS A 189 -9.34 -11.25 4.06
N PHE A 190 -10.15 -11.24 5.12
CA PHE A 190 -9.86 -11.99 6.34
C PHE A 190 -9.83 -13.50 6.10
N PHE A 191 -10.62 -14.03 5.17
CA PHE A 191 -10.61 -15.45 4.81
C PHE A 191 -9.36 -15.86 4.00
N PHE A 192 -8.76 -14.94 3.25
CA PHE A 192 -7.48 -15.20 2.57
C PHE A 192 -6.29 -15.36 3.52
N LEU A 193 -6.33 -14.77 4.72
CA LEU A 193 -5.28 -14.94 5.74
C LEU A 193 -5.10 -16.40 6.21
N PRO A 194 -6.14 -17.13 6.68
CA PRO A 194 -6.01 -18.53 7.05
C PRO A 194 -5.75 -19.42 5.84
N ILE A 195 -6.28 -19.09 4.65
CA ILE A 195 -5.92 -19.79 3.41
C ILE A 195 -4.41 -19.70 3.17
N ARG A 196 -3.80 -18.51 3.31
CA ARG A 196 -2.35 -18.37 3.23
C ARG A 196 -1.63 -19.24 4.26
N HIS A 197 -2.05 -19.22 5.51
CA HIS A 197 -1.36 -19.93 6.59
C HIS A 197 -1.55 -21.46 6.54
N THR A 198 -2.57 -21.98 5.86
CA THR A 198 -2.82 -23.44 5.78
C THR A 198 -2.53 -24.05 4.41
N LEU A 199 -2.81 -23.33 3.32
CA LEU A 199 -2.61 -23.81 1.95
C LEU A 199 -1.15 -23.69 1.53
N ILE A 200 -0.47 -22.59 1.88
CA ILE A 200 0.89 -22.32 1.39
C ILE A 200 1.93 -23.28 2.00
N PRO A 201 1.88 -23.61 3.31
CA PRO A 201 2.78 -24.61 3.89
C PRO A 201 2.55 -26.05 3.41
N ARG A 202 1.39 -26.34 2.80
CA ARG A 202 1.12 -27.65 2.18
C ARG A 202 1.66 -27.76 0.75
N LEU A 203 1.88 -26.63 0.06
CA LEU A 203 2.34 -26.59 -1.34
C LEU A 203 3.85 -26.33 -1.49
N ILE A 204 4.46 -25.64 -0.53
CA ILE A 204 5.85 -25.15 -0.57
C ILE A 204 6.51 -25.43 0.78
N ASP A 205 7.73 -25.99 0.79
CA ASP A 205 8.47 -26.20 2.03
C ASP A 205 8.74 -24.88 2.75
N TYR A 206 8.67 -24.91 4.09
CA TYR A 206 8.92 -23.76 4.97
C TYR A 206 10.24 -23.04 4.67
N LYS A 207 11.30 -23.77 4.26
CA LYS A 207 12.59 -23.19 3.89
C LYS A 207 12.53 -22.25 2.68
N TYR A 208 11.67 -22.56 1.71
CA TYR A 208 11.47 -21.72 0.52
C TYR A 208 10.50 -20.59 0.80
N LEU A 209 9.53 -20.81 1.68
CA LEU A 209 8.61 -19.79 2.21
C LEU A 209 9.34 -18.72 2.99
N ASP A 210 10.23 -19.07 3.90
CA ASP A 210 11.07 -18.11 4.63
C ASP A 210 12.03 -17.40 3.69
N ALA A 211 12.50 -18.06 2.63
CA ALA A 211 13.24 -17.36 1.59
C ALA A 211 12.32 -16.41 0.81
N LEU A 212 11.05 -16.73 0.54
CA LEU A 212 10.12 -15.89 -0.22
C LEU A 212 9.49 -14.76 0.60
N ASP A 213 9.29 -14.93 1.91
CA ASP A 213 8.67 -13.95 2.82
C ASP A 213 9.72 -13.25 3.71
N GLY A 214 10.92 -13.82 3.81
CA GLY A 214 12.01 -13.30 4.62
C GLY A 214 12.55 -12.02 4.02
N LYS A 215 12.12 -10.92 4.61
CA LYS A 215 12.59 -9.59 4.28
C LYS A 215 14.09 -9.44 4.41
N HIS A 216 14.61 -8.63 3.49
CA HIS A 216 15.90 -7.95 3.52
C HIS A 216 16.20 -7.26 4.85
#